data_AF-A0A947RFP2-F1
#
_entry.id   AF-A0A947RFP2-F1
#
_cell.length_a   1.000
_cell.length_b   1.000
_cell.length_c   1.000
_cell.angle_alpha   90.00
_cell.angle_beta   90.00
_cell.angle_gamma   90.00
#
_symmetry.space_group_name_H-M   'P 1'
#
loop_
_entity.id
_entity.type
_entity.pdbx_description
1 polymer ?
#
loop_
_entity_poly.entity_id
_entity_poly.type
_entity_poly.pdbx_seq_one_letter_code
_entity_poly.pdbx_strand_id
1 'polypeptide(L)'
;IYNIGTGQARPWNDLAAAIFSALGTKPNIEYIEMPEVLKDKYQYFTEADLRRLKAAFPAFSFTPLEKSVADYIKNYLEKDFACL
;
A
#
# COMPACT_ATOMS: atom_id res chain seq x y z
N ILE A 1 -18.21 12.65 8.43
CA ILE A 1 -16.79 12.29 8.55
C ILE A 1 -16.70 10.77 8.62
N TYR A 2 -15.90 10.16 7.72
CA TYR A 2 -15.68 8.72 7.64
C TYR A 2 -14.17 8.47 7.52
N ASN A 3 -13.67 7.41 8.14
CA ASN A 3 -12.32 6.91 7.85
C ASN A 3 -12.36 6.18 6.50
N ILE A 4 -11.34 6.39 5.67
CA ILE A 4 -11.15 5.70 4.40
C ILE A 4 -9.80 5.00 4.44
N GLY A 5 -9.81 3.68 4.29
CA GLY A 5 -8.66 2.79 4.27
C GLY A 5 -9.15 1.34 4.24
N THR A 6 -8.29 0.38 3.94
CA THR A 6 -8.71 -1.04 3.77
C THR A 6 -9.28 -1.67 5.05
N GLY A 7 -9.01 -1.08 6.20
CA GLY A 7 -9.37 -1.63 7.51
C GLY A 7 -8.52 -2.82 7.94
N GLN A 8 -7.38 -3.01 7.28
CA GLN A 8 -6.37 -4.00 7.63
C GLN A 8 -4.98 -3.35 7.52
N ALA A 9 -4.30 -3.21 8.64
CA ALA A 9 -2.91 -2.78 8.65
C ALA A 9 -2.01 -3.85 8.02
N ARG A 10 -0.98 -3.41 7.31
CA ARG A 10 0.03 -4.27 6.69
C ARG A 10 1.43 -3.67 6.92
N PRO A 11 2.47 -4.48 7.11
CA PRO A 11 3.84 -3.99 7.20
C PRO A 11 4.34 -3.48 5.84
N TRP A 12 5.34 -2.61 5.85
CA TRP A 12 6.01 -2.12 4.63
C TRP A 12 6.57 -3.23 3.74
N ASN A 13 6.98 -4.35 4.34
CA ASN A 13 7.50 -5.49 3.61
C ASN A 13 6.47 -6.14 2.69
N ASP A 14 5.18 -6.07 3.02
CA ASP A 14 4.12 -6.62 2.17
C ASP A 14 3.96 -5.78 0.90
N LEU A 15 4.07 -4.45 1.03
CA LEU A 15 4.10 -3.55 -0.12
C LEU A 15 5.33 -3.80 -0.99
N ALA A 16 6.52 -3.91 -0.38
CA ALA A 16 7.74 -4.21 -1.10
C ALA A 16 7.63 -5.54 -1.86
N ALA A 17 7.15 -6.60 -1.21
CA ALA A 17 6.94 -7.90 -1.84
C ALA A 17 5.95 -7.85 -3.01
N ALA A 18 4.86 -7.09 -2.88
CA ALA A 18 3.89 -6.88 -3.96
C ALA A 18 4.51 -6.18 -5.17
N ILE A 19 5.41 -5.20 -4.95
CA ILE A 19 6.15 -4.51 -6.03
C ILE A 19 7.07 -5.49 -6.76
N PHE A 20 7.91 -6.24 -6.04
CA PHE A 20 8.80 -7.25 -6.64
C PHE A 20 8.02 -8.31 -7.43
N SER A 21 6.90 -8.78 -6.87
CA SER A 21 6.01 -9.73 -7.54
C SER A 21 5.40 -9.14 -8.82
N ALA A 22 4.97 -7.88 -8.80
CA ALA A 22 4.43 -7.21 -9.97
C ALA A 22 5.45 -7.08 -11.11
N LEU A 23 6.72 -6.82 -10.76
CA LEU A 23 7.86 -6.74 -11.68
C LEU A 23 8.43 -8.10 -12.10
N GLY A 24 7.97 -9.21 -11.51
CA GLY A 24 8.47 -10.56 -11.81
C GLY A 24 9.92 -10.80 -11.34
N THR A 25 10.39 -10.06 -10.34
CA THR A 25 11.77 -10.15 -9.82
C THR A 25 11.80 -10.70 -8.40
N LYS A 26 12.96 -11.21 -7.97
CA LYS A 26 13.14 -11.67 -6.59
C LYS A 26 13.26 -10.47 -5.64
N PRO A 27 12.66 -10.53 -4.44
CA PRO A 27 12.86 -9.49 -3.44
C PRO A 27 14.33 -9.30 -3.08
N ASN A 28 14.79 -8.06 -3.14
CA ASN A 28 16.08 -7.62 -2.64
C ASN A 28 15.88 -6.34 -1.83
N ILE A 29 15.70 -6.49 -0.51
CA ILE A 29 15.31 -5.40 0.40
C ILE A 29 16.51 -5.04 1.27
N GLU A 30 16.93 -3.78 1.19
CA GLU A 30 17.93 -3.18 2.07
C GLU A 30 17.24 -2.28 3.09
N TYR A 31 17.61 -2.42 4.36
CA TYR A 31 17.09 -1.57 5.44
C TYR A 31 18.06 -0.44 5.72
N ILE A 32 17.51 0.74 5.97
CA ILE A 32 18.26 1.92 6.39
C ILE A 32 17.81 2.34 7.79
N GLU A 33 18.69 3.03 8.51
CA GLU A 33 18.35 3.59 9.81
C GLU A 33 17.24 4.65 9.69
N MET A 34 16.31 4.65 10.66
CA MET A 34 15.23 5.64 10.72
C MET A 34 15.83 7.03 10.94
N PRO A 35 15.57 8.02 10.07
CA PRO A 35 16.03 9.38 10.27
C PRO A 35 15.56 9.95 11.62
N GLU A 36 16.48 10.50 12.42
CA GLU A 36 16.18 11.01 13.78
C GLU A 36 15.00 11.98 13.79
N VAL A 37 14.93 12.87 12.80
CA VAL A 37 13.86 13.88 12.68
C VAL A 37 12.46 13.30 12.49
N LEU A 38 12.36 12.03 12.09
CA LEU A 38 11.10 11.34 11.87
C LEU A 38 10.67 10.49 13.06
N LYS A 39 11.57 10.05 13.94
CA LYS A 39 11.27 9.06 15.00
C LYS A 39 10.04 9.42 15.84
N ASP A 40 9.95 10.66 16.31
CA ASP A 40 8.84 11.12 17.16
C ASP A 40 7.58 11.54 16.39
N LYS A 41 7.67 11.62 15.06
CA LYS A 41 6.59 12.05 14.17
C LYS A 41 6.04 10.90 13.31
N TYR A 42 6.71 9.76 13.35
CA TYR A 42 6.40 8.64 12.49
C TYR A 42 5.26 7.84 13.07
N GLN A 43 4.24 7.60 12.25
CA GLN A 43 3.14 6.73 12.63
C GLN A 43 3.51 5.26 12.31
N TYR A 44 3.95 4.53 13.32
CA TYR A 44 4.34 3.11 13.18
C TYR A 44 3.18 2.17 12.87
N PHE A 45 1.94 2.56 13.20
CA PHE A 45 0.75 1.75 12.96
C PHE A 45 -0.46 2.61 12.58
N THR A 46 -1.11 2.21 11.49
CA THR A 46 -2.35 2.81 10.98
C THR A 46 -3.33 1.70 10.62
N GLU A 47 -4.53 1.73 11.18
CA GLU A 47 -5.63 0.89 10.73
C GLU A 47 -6.92 1.70 10.74
N ALA A 48 -7.59 1.77 9.59
CA ALA A 48 -8.83 2.53 9.47
C ALA A 48 -9.99 1.76 10.12
N ASP A 49 -10.62 2.34 11.14
CA ASP A 49 -11.89 1.81 11.65
C ASP A 49 -13.01 2.04 10.63
N LEU A 50 -13.51 0.95 10.06
CA LEU A 50 -14.51 0.96 8.99
C LEU A 50 -15.95 0.80 9.46
N ARG A 51 -16.23 0.74 10.76
CA ARG A 51 -17.60 0.51 11.29
C ARG A 51 -18.61 1.49 10.68
N ARG A 52 -18.28 2.78 10.66
CA ARG A 52 -19.15 3.83 10.09
C ARG A 52 -19.28 3.74 8.58
N LEU A 53 -18.19 3.42 7.87
CA LEU A 53 -18.19 3.30 6.41
C LEU A 53 -19.06 2.12 5.96
N LYS A 54 -18.88 0.94 6.59
CA LYS A 54 -19.64 -0.27 6.28
C LYS A 54 -21.13 -0.15 6.62
N ALA A 55 -21.48 0.59 7.67
CA ALA A 55 -22.89 0.86 8.00
C ALA A 55 -23.58 1.71 6.91
N ALA A 56 -22.87 2.69 6.34
CA ALA A 56 -23.41 3.55 5.28
C ALA A 56 -23.33 2.92 3.88
N PHE A 57 -22.28 2.13 3.62
CA PHE A 57 -21.98 1.55 2.30
C PHE A 57 -21.60 0.06 2.42
N PRO A 58 -22.57 -0.83 2.73
CA PRO A 58 -22.29 -2.23 3.06
C PRO A 58 -21.72 -3.05 1.90
N ALA A 59 -21.99 -2.67 0.66
CA ALA A 59 -21.46 -3.33 -0.53
C ALA A 59 -20.06 -2.84 -0.94
N PHE A 60 -19.53 -1.79 -0.30
CA PHE A 60 -18.22 -1.25 -0.65
C PHE A 60 -17.11 -2.21 -0.23
N SER A 61 -16.15 -2.44 -1.13
CA SER A 61 -14.96 -3.24 -0.86
C SER A 61 -13.74 -2.58 -1.49
N PHE A 62 -12.58 -2.78 -0.86
CA PHE A 62 -11.30 -2.32 -1.37
C PHE A 62 -10.65 -3.43 -2.20
N THR A 63 -9.95 -3.04 -3.25
CA THR A 63 -9.09 -3.96 -4.00
C THR A 63 -7.93 -4.43 -3.10
N PRO A 64 -7.58 -5.73 -3.09
CA PRO A 64 -6.43 -6.24 -2.33
C PRO A 64 -5.12 -5.55 -2.73
N LEU A 65 -4.22 -5.37 -1.75
CA LEU A 65 -2.93 -4.68 -1.92
C LEU A 65 -2.16 -5.19 -3.14
N GLU A 66 -2.01 -6.51 -3.24
CA GLU A 66 -1.22 -7.16 -4.28
C GLU A 66 -1.81 -6.91 -5.68
N LYS A 67 -3.14 -6.89 -5.80
CA LYS A 67 -3.83 -6.58 -7.06
C LYS A 67 -3.69 -5.10 -7.43
N SER A 68 -3.88 -4.20 -6.47
CA SER A 68 -3.75 -2.76 -6.69
C SER A 68 -2.33 -2.34 -7.06
N VAL A 69 -1.32 -2.90 -6.40
CA VAL A 69 0.10 -2.63 -6.71
C VAL A 69 0.45 -3.13 -8.11
N ALA A 70 0.02 -4.35 -8.47
CA ALA A 70 0.25 -4.90 -9.80
C ALA A 70 -0.41 -4.08 -10.91
N ASP A 71 -1.66 -3.64 -10.69
CA ASP A 71 -2.37 -2.75 -11.61
C ASP A 71 -1.63 -1.43 -11.78
N TYR A 72 -1.25 -0.78 -10.67
CA TYR A 72 -0.56 0.51 -10.70
C TYR A 72 0.76 0.44 -11.50
N ILE A 73 1.58 -0.58 -11.22
CA ILE A 73 2.87 -0.75 -11.91
C ILE A 73 2.67 -1.01 -13.40
N LYS A 74 1.86 -2.01 -13.76
CA LYS A 74 1.75 -2.48 -15.15
C LYS A 74 0.96 -1.53 -16.05
N ASN A 75 -0.03 -0.85 -15.48
CA ASN A 75 -0.95 -0.03 -16.26
C ASN A 75 -0.66 1.47 -16.22
N TYR A 76 0.13 1.96 -15.27
CA TYR A 76 0.42 3.39 -15.12
C TYR A 76 1.91 3.66 -15.10
N LEU A 77 2.70 3.00 -14.25
CA LEU A 77 4.14 3.29 -14.17
C LEU A 77 4.90 2.82 -15.41
N GLU A 78 4.82 1.53 -15.78
CA GLU A 78 5.58 0.98 -16.91
C GLU A 78 5.19 1.59 -18.26
N LYS A 79 3.92 1.98 -18.43
CA LYS A 79 3.45 2.56 -19.69
C LYS A 79 4.01 3.96 -19.94
N ASP A 80 4.19 4.76 -18.89
CA ASP A 80 4.80 6.09 -19.02
C ASP A 80 6.30 6.01 -19.35
N PHE A 81 6.99 4.93 -18.95
CA PHE A 81 8.39 4.69 -19.35
C PHE A 81 8.57 4.16 -20.76
N ALA A 82 7.54 3.56 -21.38
CA ALA A 82 7.61 3.04 -22.75
C ALA A 82 7.45 4.13 -23.83
N CYS A 83 7.17 5.37 -23.45
CA CYS A 83 6.99 6.52 -24.34
C CYS A 83 8.19 7.50 -24.34
N LEU A 84 9.31 7.13 -23.69
CA LEU A 84 10.61 7.82 -23.74
C LEU A 84 11.62 6.98 -24.52
#